data_AF-A0A933DSP0-F1
#
_entry.id   AF-A0A933DSP0-F1
#
_cell.length_a   1.000
_cell.length_b   1.000
_cell.length_c   1.000
_cell.angle_alpha   90.00
_cell.angle_beta   90.00
_cell.angle_gamma   90.00
#
_symmetry.space_group_name_H-M   'P 1'
#
loop_
_entity.id
_entity.type
_entity.pdbx_description
1 polymer ?
#
loop_
_entity_poly.entity_id
_entity_poly.type
_entity_poly.pdbx_seq_one_letter_code
_entity_poly.pdbx_strand_id
1 'polypeptide(L)'
;MADAAPRLPDAVVDHIEGAELDAWYRAFFATERFTDDERDAIEEAVSDVYHQRSTLDAFVARVRAAIGDAPRGAALAIEILGNDFLKIEEYLGMDIAAYIRSLGGDPAKYLREVVAGDVVAGVIARVGIASSDPVVAKRIASAGSSFIAGVRDRMETVEQLTRSVKIGGAGLDAGAADRLVDALATELATLRSSGAVIRSHDGQPPESSLFHLVKSTASGLIHPEDEAEIERIRAAVPGTANRDRITAAVDRVLAKVGAKFSDAAIEKRFRSAVESRVRDIRDAQETRELLIRPQNAGGLAIPPEKAEKVLAVISEEVRALHGQATPSAISNLKLQISKEMIGPPVVASKEKAGIASSPDGHRGPRNDSDERRPSQKDIAPTTAIVAQLVHPVPPEKSIVDSQQSTALNLTPKDEEPVAVVKREIAPFPPPPAILPPKPMVVTPQLPTATLVHPVPQLGIRNQESG
;
A
#
# COMPACT_ATOMS: atom_id res chain seq x y z
N MET A 1 -26.64 -30.02 -38.37
CA MET A 1 -26.19 -28.61 -38.35
C MET A 1 -25.07 -28.57 -37.33
N ALA A 2 -23.83 -28.28 -37.74
CA ALA A 2 -22.75 -28.13 -36.78
C ALA A 2 -23.02 -26.84 -36.01
N ASP A 3 -23.26 -26.94 -34.70
CA ASP A 3 -23.37 -25.76 -33.85
C ASP A 3 -22.04 -25.00 -33.96
N ALA A 4 -22.13 -23.76 -34.44
CA ALA A 4 -20.97 -22.88 -34.46
C ALA A 4 -20.50 -22.72 -33.01
N ALA A 5 -19.24 -23.05 -32.75
CA ALA A 5 -18.68 -22.90 -31.41
C ALA A 5 -18.88 -21.45 -30.94
N PRO A 6 -19.30 -21.24 -29.68
CA PRO A 6 -19.45 -19.89 -29.15
C PRO A 6 -18.12 -19.14 -29.31
N ARG A 7 -18.20 -17.93 -29.87
CA ARG A 7 -17.03 -17.08 -30.04
C ARG A 7 -16.50 -16.68 -28.66
N LEU A 8 -15.20 -16.88 -28.44
CA LEU A 8 -14.53 -16.46 -27.20
C LEU A 8 -14.63 -14.93 -27.04
N PRO A 9 -14.80 -14.41 -25.80
CA PRO A 9 -14.71 -12.98 -25.55
C PRO A 9 -13.33 -12.44 -25.93
N ASP A 10 -13.27 -11.21 -26.45
CA ASP A 10 -12.02 -10.62 -26.94
C ASP A 10 -10.92 -10.60 -25.86
N ALA A 11 -11.27 -10.35 -24.58
CA ALA A 11 -10.30 -10.40 -23.48
C ALA A 11 -9.67 -11.79 -23.24
N VAL A 12 -10.43 -12.86 -23.53
CA VAL A 12 -9.92 -14.24 -23.44
C VAL A 12 -9.03 -14.53 -24.64
N VAL A 13 -9.43 -14.08 -25.84
CA VAL A 13 -8.61 -14.19 -27.05
C VAL A 13 -7.28 -13.46 -26.86
N ASP A 14 -7.29 -12.22 -26.35
CA ASP A 14 -6.10 -11.41 -26.09
C ASP A 14 -5.15 -12.09 -25.08
N HIS A 15 -5.68 -12.81 -24.10
CA HIS A 15 -4.88 -13.60 -23.15
C HIS A 15 -4.27 -14.84 -23.81
N ILE A 16 -5.07 -15.61 -24.56
CA ILE A 16 -4.64 -16.82 -25.28
C ILE A 16 -3.56 -16.49 -26.32
N GLU A 17 -3.80 -15.44 -27.12
CA GLU A 17 -2.88 -14.96 -28.16
C GLU A 17 -1.81 -14.02 -27.61
N GLY A 18 -1.81 -13.77 -26.30
CA GLY A 18 -0.91 -12.86 -25.63
C GLY A 18 0.54 -13.34 -25.69
N ALA A 19 1.46 -12.43 -26.05
CA ALA A 19 2.88 -12.73 -26.15
C ALA A 19 3.51 -13.25 -24.84
N GLU A 20 2.92 -12.90 -23.69
CA GLU A 20 3.37 -13.38 -22.37
C GLU A 20 3.09 -14.88 -22.20
N LEU A 21 1.87 -15.33 -22.52
CA LEU A 21 1.47 -16.73 -22.38
C LEU A 21 2.22 -17.62 -23.38
N ASP A 22 2.32 -17.16 -24.63
CA ASP A 22 3.09 -17.86 -25.67
C ASP A 22 4.59 -17.95 -25.32
N ALA A 23 5.20 -16.88 -24.79
CA ALA A 23 6.58 -16.93 -24.31
C ALA A 23 6.75 -17.91 -23.14
N TRP A 24 5.78 -17.94 -22.21
CA TRP A 24 5.77 -18.88 -21.10
C TRP A 24 5.67 -20.33 -21.60
N TYR A 25 4.71 -20.68 -22.46
CA TYR A 25 4.58 -22.04 -23.01
C TYR A 25 5.83 -22.49 -23.74
N ARG A 26 6.42 -21.61 -24.57
CA ARG A 26 7.68 -21.92 -25.27
C ARG A 26 8.82 -22.21 -24.30
N ALA A 27 9.00 -21.38 -23.26
CA ALA A 27 10.05 -21.59 -22.26
C ALA A 27 9.79 -22.84 -21.40
N PHE A 28 8.54 -23.06 -21.02
CA PHE A 28 8.09 -24.16 -20.18
C PHE A 28 8.28 -25.50 -20.90
N PHE A 29 7.79 -25.63 -22.14
CA PHE A 29 7.94 -26.84 -22.94
C PHE A 29 9.39 -27.12 -23.36
N ALA A 30 10.20 -26.08 -23.57
CA ALA A 30 11.63 -26.26 -23.85
C ALA A 30 12.39 -26.86 -22.65
N THR A 31 11.98 -26.54 -21.43
CA THR A 31 12.67 -26.99 -20.21
C THR A 31 12.38 -28.46 -19.88
N GLU A 32 11.15 -28.89 -20.10
CA GLU A 32 10.62 -30.18 -19.61
C GLU A 32 10.79 -31.37 -20.59
N ARG A 33 11.40 -31.16 -21.77
CA ARG A 33 11.65 -32.23 -22.77
C ARG A 33 10.39 -33.06 -23.13
N PHE A 34 9.25 -32.41 -23.36
CA PHE A 34 8.07 -33.10 -23.88
C PHE A 34 8.28 -33.55 -25.33
N THR A 35 7.75 -34.73 -25.65
CA THR A 35 7.54 -35.19 -27.03
C THR A 35 6.49 -34.33 -27.74
N ASP A 36 6.47 -34.35 -29.07
CA ASP A 36 5.49 -33.59 -29.83
C ASP A 36 4.06 -34.10 -29.56
N ASP A 37 3.85 -35.42 -29.46
CA ASP A 37 2.56 -36.02 -29.13
C ASP A 37 2.02 -35.59 -27.74
N GLU A 38 2.90 -35.49 -26.73
CA GLU A 38 2.52 -34.99 -25.40
C GLU A 38 2.08 -33.53 -25.47
N ARG A 39 2.80 -32.69 -26.23
CA ARG A 39 2.47 -31.26 -26.38
C ARG A 39 1.12 -31.09 -27.06
N ASP A 40 0.91 -31.78 -28.18
CA ASP A 40 -0.35 -31.74 -28.93
C ASP A 40 -1.53 -32.16 -28.03
N ALA A 41 -1.37 -33.23 -27.23
CA ALA A 41 -2.41 -33.69 -26.31
C ALA A 41 -2.69 -32.68 -25.17
N ILE A 42 -1.66 -32.01 -24.66
CA ILE A 42 -1.82 -30.96 -23.64
C ILE A 42 -2.51 -29.73 -24.24
N GLU A 43 -2.08 -29.26 -25.41
CA GLU A 43 -2.68 -28.11 -26.10
C GLU A 43 -4.14 -28.37 -26.47
N GLU A 44 -4.48 -29.58 -26.92
CA GLU A 44 -5.87 -30.00 -27.15
C GLU A 44 -6.68 -29.97 -25.85
N ALA A 45 -6.13 -30.49 -24.75
CA ALA A 45 -6.79 -30.46 -23.44
C ALA A 45 -7.02 -29.03 -22.94
N VAL A 46 -6.07 -28.12 -23.17
CA VAL A 46 -6.20 -26.69 -22.85
C VAL A 46 -7.29 -26.04 -23.69
N SER A 47 -7.26 -26.27 -25.01
CA SER A 47 -8.24 -25.74 -25.96
C SER A 47 -9.67 -26.17 -25.61
N ASP A 48 -9.86 -27.41 -25.18
CA ASP A 48 -11.17 -27.92 -24.75
C ASP A 48 -11.69 -27.22 -23.49
N VAL A 49 -10.83 -26.76 -22.57
CA VAL A 49 -11.26 -25.97 -21.42
C VAL A 49 -11.69 -24.57 -21.85
N TYR A 50 -10.93 -23.88 -22.71
CA TYR A 50 -11.31 -22.55 -23.21
C TYR A 50 -12.66 -22.54 -23.93
N HIS A 51 -12.94 -23.59 -24.70
CA HIS A 51 -14.21 -23.75 -25.41
C HIS A 51 -15.30 -24.40 -24.55
N GLN A 52 -15.07 -24.58 -23.23
CA GLN A 52 -15.99 -25.18 -22.27
C GLN A 52 -16.50 -26.57 -22.69
N ARG A 53 -15.68 -27.32 -23.43
CA ARG A 53 -15.93 -28.70 -23.87
C ARG A 53 -15.47 -29.73 -22.83
N SER A 54 -14.62 -29.32 -21.89
CA SER A 54 -14.07 -30.17 -20.83
C SER A 54 -14.19 -29.49 -19.47
N THR A 55 -14.34 -30.30 -18.42
CA THR A 55 -14.21 -29.85 -17.03
C THR A 55 -12.73 -29.81 -16.60
N LEU A 56 -12.42 -29.17 -15.47
CA LEU A 56 -11.07 -29.16 -14.92
C LEU A 56 -10.58 -30.57 -14.52
N ASP A 57 -11.47 -31.41 -13.97
CA ASP A 57 -11.12 -32.79 -13.63
C ASP A 57 -10.76 -33.61 -14.88
N ALA A 58 -11.51 -33.43 -15.97
CA ALA A 58 -11.23 -34.10 -17.23
C ALA A 58 -9.93 -33.56 -17.87
N PHE A 59 -9.67 -32.27 -17.76
CA PHE A 59 -8.39 -31.65 -18.15
C PHE A 59 -7.21 -32.27 -17.39
N VAL A 60 -7.26 -32.29 -16.05
CA VAL A 60 -6.19 -32.87 -15.22
C VAL A 60 -5.97 -34.34 -15.54
N ALA A 61 -7.06 -35.11 -15.73
CA ALA A 61 -6.97 -36.52 -16.11
C ALA A 61 -6.29 -36.71 -17.47
N ARG A 62 -6.59 -35.87 -18.46
CA ARG A 62 -5.95 -35.90 -19.78
C ARG A 62 -4.48 -35.53 -19.73
N VAL A 63 -4.12 -34.47 -19.00
CA VAL A 63 -2.72 -34.08 -18.81
C VAL A 63 -1.92 -35.21 -18.14
N ARG A 64 -2.48 -35.85 -17.10
CA ARG A 64 -1.84 -37.02 -16.47
C ARG A 64 -1.69 -38.20 -17.42
N ALA A 65 -2.70 -38.46 -18.24
CA ALA A 65 -2.66 -39.55 -19.21
C ALA A 65 -1.62 -39.30 -20.32
N ALA A 66 -1.53 -38.07 -20.82
CA ALA A 66 -0.56 -37.67 -21.84
C ALA A 66 0.89 -37.89 -21.37
N ILE A 67 1.19 -37.46 -20.13
CA ILE A 67 2.54 -37.59 -19.55
C ILE A 67 2.88 -39.02 -19.12
N GLY A 68 1.89 -39.86 -18.81
CA GLY A 68 2.07 -41.23 -18.30
C GLY A 68 2.62 -41.34 -16.87
N ASP A 69 3.27 -40.29 -16.35
CA ASP A 69 3.71 -40.14 -14.97
C ASP A 69 2.72 -39.26 -14.18
N ALA A 70 1.92 -39.88 -13.31
CA ALA A 70 0.81 -39.23 -12.63
C ALA A 70 1.23 -38.06 -11.71
N PRO A 71 2.26 -38.17 -10.85
CA PRO A 71 2.81 -37.03 -10.10
C PRO A 71 3.26 -35.87 -11.00
N ARG A 72 4.01 -36.16 -12.07
CA ARG A 72 4.51 -35.15 -12.99
C ARG A 72 3.36 -34.45 -13.74
N GLY A 73 2.41 -35.22 -14.25
CA GLY A 73 1.21 -34.70 -14.91
C GLY A 73 0.33 -33.86 -13.99
N ALA A 74 0.25 -34.20 -12.69
CA ALA A 74 -0.45 -33.37 -11.70
C ALA A 74 0.25 -32.01 -11.49
N ALA A 75 1.57 -32.02 -11.31
CA ALA A 75 2.36 -30.78 -11.16
C ALA A 75 2.26 -29.89 -12.41
N LEU A 76 2.33 -30.50 -13.60
CA LEU A 76 2.12 -29.82 -14.88
C LEU A 76 0.74 -29.17 -14.98
N ALA A 77 -0.32 -29.91 -14.63
CA ALA A 77 -1.67 -29.37 -14.66
C ALA A 77 -1.82 -28.15 -13.73
N ILE A 78 -1.19 -28.19 -12.54
CA ILE A 78 -1.15 -27.04 -11.61
C ILE A 78 -0.44 -25.83 -12.23
N GLU A 79 0.70 -26.04 -12.90
CA GLU A 79 1.43 -24.95 -13.58
C GLU A 79 0.60 -24.31 -14.69
N ILE A 80 -0.12 -25.10 -15.49
CA ILE A 80 -1.01 -24.58 -16.53
C ILE A 80 -2.20 -23.85 -15.89
N LEU A 81 -2.88 -24.48 -14.93
CA LEU A 81 -4.00 -23.86 -14.20
C LEU A 81 -3.61 -22.49 -13.63
N GLY A 82 -2.40 -22.39 -13.08
CA GLY A 82 -1.88 -21.17 -12.48
C GLY A 82 -1.49 -20.09 -13.49
N ASN A 83 -0.65 -20.42 -14.47
CA ASN A 83 -0.11 -19.42 -15.41
C ASN A 83 -1.10 -19.00 -16.49
N ASP A 84 -2.08 -19.86 -16.78
CA ASP A 84 -3.03 -19.69 -17.86
C ASP A 84 -4.45 -19.45 -17.32
N PHE A 85 -5.11 -20.47 -16.77
CA PHE A 85 -6.54 -20.41 -16.44
C PHE A 85 -6.89 -19.46 -15.30
N LEU A 86 -5.99 -19.25 -14.34
CA LEU A 86 -6.23 -18.35 -13.21
C LEU A 86 -6.47 -16.91 -13.66
N LYS A 87 -5.90 -16.49 -14.80
CA LYS A 87 -6.05 -15.15 -15.36
C LYS A 87 -7.41 -14.93 -16.06
N ILE A 88 -8.15 -16.00 -16.33
CA ILE A 88 -9.46 -15.99 -17.01
C ILE A 88 -10.54 -16.71 -16.19
N GLU A 89 -10.38 -16.81 -14.86
CA GLU A 89 -11.28 -17.57 -13.99
C GLU A 89 -12.74 -17.07 -14.06
N GLU A 90 -12.94 -15.77 -14.26
CA GLU A 90 -14.26 -15.15 -14.40
C GLU A 90 -14.99 -15.65 -15.65
N TYR A 91 -14.27 -15.78 -16.78
CA TYR A 91 -14.83 -16.34 -18.02
C TYR A 91 -15.17 -17.82 -17.87
N LEU A 92 -14.31 -18.57 -17.19
CA LEU A 92 -14.52 -19.99 -16.94
C LEU A 92 -15.65 -20.25 -15.94
N GLY A 93 -16.03 -19.26 -15.12
CA GLY A 93 -17.05 -19.41 -14.08
C GLY A 93 -16.66 -20.43 -13.00
N MET A 94 -15.35 -20.62 -12.79
CA MET A 94 -14.78 -21.64 -11.92
C MET A 94 -13.78 -21.02 -10.96
N ASP A 95 -13.76 -21.46 -9.69
CA ASP A 95 -12.75 -21.03 -8.71
C ASP A 95 -11.44 -21.78 -8.94
N ILE A 96 -10.65 -21.30 -9.90
CA ILE A 96 -9.38 -21.91 -10.30
C ILE A 96 -8.39 -21.93 -9.13
N ALA A 97 -8.38 -20.87 -8.31
CA ALA A 97 -7.54 -20.80 -7.13
C ALA A 97 -7.85 -21.92 -6.11
N ALA A 98 -9.14 -22.16 -5.81
CA ALA A 98 -9.55 -23.27 -4.95
C ALA A 98 -9.22 -24.63 -5.58
N TYR A 99 -9.39 -24.76 -6.90
CA TYR A 99 -9.06 -25.98 -7.61
C TYR A 99 -7.55 -26.30 -7.55
N ILE A 100 -6.67 -25.31 -7.78
CA ILE A 100 -5.22 -25.44 -7.61
C ILE A 100 -4.87 -25.93 -6.19
N ARG A 101 -5.49 -25.34 -5.15
CA ARG A 101 -5.28 -25.78 -3.76
C ARG A 101 -5.69 -27.23 -3.54
N SER A 102 -6.80 -27.67 -4.14
CA SER A 102 -7.29 -29.05 -4.04
C SER A 102 -6.32 -30.08 -4.64
N LEU A 103 -5.52 -29.66 -5.61
CA LEU A 103 -4.44 -30.46 -6.22
C LEU A 103 -3.12 -30.39 -5.43
N GLY A 104 -3.06 -29.59 -4.35
CA GLY A 104 -1.85 -29.40 -3.54
C GLY A 104 -0.93 -28.27 -4.03
N GLY A 105 -1.38 -27.43 -4.96
CA GLY A 105 -0.65 -26.25 -5.44
C GLY A 105 -0.90 -25.00 -4.60
N ASP A 106 -0.07 -23.97 -4.82
CA ASP A 106 -0.25 -22.63 -4.24
C ASP A 106 -0.62 -21.63 -5.35
N PRO A 107 -1.88 -21.15 -5.42
CA PRO A 107 -2.29 -20.20 -6.44
C PRO A 107 -1.53 -18.86 -6.35
N ALA A 108 -1.02 -18.48 -5.17
CA ALA A 108 -0.30 -17.22 -4.99
C ALA A 108 1.01 -17.16 -5.79
N LYS A 109 1.59 -18.32 -6.16
CA LYS A 109 2.79 -18.41 -7.02
C LYS A 109 2.56 -17.81 -8.41
N TYR A 110 1.33 -17.85 -8.90
CA TYR A 110 0.99 -17.50 -10.28
C TYR A 110 0.35 -16.13 -10.42
N LEU A 111 -0.06 -15.53 -9.30
CA LEU A 111 -0.60 -14.19 -9.31
C LEU A 111 0.53 -13.20 -9.59
N ARG A 112 0.30 -12.31 -10.55
CA ARG A 112 1.25 -11.25 -10.87
C ARG A 112 1.43 -10.38 -9.63
N GLU A 113 2.63 -10.40 -9.08
CA GLU A 113 3.00 -9.46 -8.03
C GLU A 113 3.15 -8.07 -8.64
N VAL A 114 2.38 -7.13 -8.09
CA VAL A 114 2.43 -5.75 -8.53
C VAL A 114 2.82 -4.89 -7.34
N VAL A 115 3.89 -4.11 -7.51
CA VAL A 115 4.37 -3.17 -6.49
C VAL A 115 3.49 -1.93 -6.54
N ALA A 116 2.84 -1.59 -5.41
CA ALA A 116 1.92 -0.45 -5.34
C ALA A 116 2.54 0.87 -5.86
N GLY A 117 3.84 1.08 -5.61
CA GLY A 117 4.57 2.26 -6.09
C GLY A 117 4.63 2.38 -7.61
N ASP A 118 4.80 1.27 -8.33
CA ASP A 118 4.89 1.27 -9.80
C ASP A 118 3.52 1.55 -10.44
N VAL A 119 2.45 1.01 -9.85
CA VAL A 119 1.06 1.31 -10.22
C VAL A 119 0.81 2.80 -10.11
N VAL A 120 1.16 3.38 -8.96
CA VAL A 120 0.95 4.80 -8.67
C VAL A 120 1.77 5.67 -9.61
N ALA A 121 3.02 5.31 -9.90
CA ALA A 121 3.84 6.03 -10.87
C ALA A 121 3.21 6.03 -12.27
N GLY A 122 2.71 4.88 -12.73
CA GLY A 122 1.99 4.76 -14.01
C GLY A 122 0.72 5.61 -14.05
N VAL A 123 -0.07 5.60 -12.97
CA VAL A 123 -1.28 6.42 -12.86
C VAL A 123 -0.96 7.91 -12.84
N ILE A 124 0.03 8.35 -12.06
CA ILE A 124 0.47 9.76 -12.03
C ILE A 124 0.88 10.25 -13.42
N ALA A 125 1.63 9.44 -14.17
CA ALA A 125 2.05 9.76 -15.53
C ALA A 125 0.85 9.90 -16.48
N ARG A 126 -0.16 9.02 -16.38
CA ARG A 126 -1.37 9.08 -17.22
C ARG A 126 -2.27 10.27 -16.88
N VAL A 127 -2.42 10.62 -15.60
CA VAL A 127 -3.28 11.74 -15.17
C VAL A 127 -2.56 13.10 -15.34
N GLY A 128 -1.23 13.11 -15.45
CA GLY A 128 -0.45 14.32 -15.66
C GLY A 128 -0.26 15.17 -14.40
N ILE A 129 -0.24 14.56 -13.21
CA ILE A 129 -0.06 15.25 -11.90
C ILE A 129 1.41 15.16 -11.47
N ALA A 130 2.33 15.44 -12.39
CA ALA A 130 3.76 15.49 -12.06
C ALA A 130 4.09 16.76 -11.28
N SER A 131 4.87 16.64 -10.21
CA SER A 131 5.43 17.77 -9.47
C SER A 131 6.93 17.86 -9.74
N SER A 132 7.42 19.06 -10.00
CA SER A 132 8.86 19.34 -10.08
C SER A 132 9.55 19.29 -8.72
N ASP A 133 8.80 19.50 -7.62
CA ASP A 133 9.31 19.35 -6.26
C ASP A 133 9.35 17.85 -5.88
N PRO A 134 10.55 17.29 -5.60
CA PRO A 134 10.72 15.88 -5.27
C PRO A 134 10.04 15.48 -3.94
N VAL A 135 9.90 16.41 -2.99
CA VAL A 135 9.22 16.17 -1.72
C VAL A 135 7.73 15.99 -1.96
N VAL A 136 7.14 16.87 -2.77
CA VAL A 136 5.72 16.77 -3.16
C VAL A 136 5.48 15.49 -3.97
N ALA A 137 6.32 15.19 -4.95
CA ALA A 137 6.22 13.95 -5.74
C ALA A 137 6.25 12.69 -4.85
N LYS A 138 7.17 12.63 -3.87
CA LYS A 138 7.26 11.54 -2.90
C LYS A 138 5.99 11.43 -2.03
N ARG A 139 5.38 12.55 -1.65
CA ARG A 139 4.12 12.57 -0.87
C ARG A 139 2.92 12.09 -1.68
N ILE A 140 2.81 12.52 -2.94
CA ILE A 140 1.77 12.04 -3.87
C ILE A 140 1.90 10.52 -4.03
N ALA A 141 3.11 10.04 -4.32
CA ALA A 141 3.35 8.60 -4.50
C ALA A 141 3.09 7.79 -3.22
N SER A 142 3.48 8.31 -2.06
CA SER A 142 3.25 7.64 -0.76
C SER A 142 1.76 7.55 -0.41
N ALA A 143 1.00 8.63 -0.61
CA ALA A 143 -0.44 8.65 -0.40
C ALA A 143 -1.14 7.67 -1.35
N GLY A 144 -0.80 7.71 -2.65
CA GLY A 144 -1.34 6.80 -3.65
C GLY A 144 -0.99 5.32 -3.37
N SER A 145 0.25 5.04 -2.96
CA SER A 145 0.68 3.66 -2.65
C SER A 145 -0.08 3.10 -1.45
N SER A 146 -0.34 3.94 -0.44
CA SER A 146 -1.14 3.55 0.73
C SER A 146 -2.60 3.31 0.37
N PHE A 147 -3.16 4.06 -0.59
CA PHE A 147 -4.50 3.82 -1.12
C PHE A 147 -4.58 2.48 -1.87
N ILE A 148 -3.65 2.22 -2.79
CA ILE A 148 -3.56 0.96 -3.54
C ILE A 148 -3.36 -0.24 -2.61
N ALA A 149 -2.58 -0.07 -1.55
CA ALA A 149 -2.40 -1.07 -0.49
C ALA A 149 -3.62 -1.29 0.42
N GLY A 150 -4.66 -0.45 0.32
CA GLY A 150 -5.83 -0.50 1.21
C GLY A 150 -5.57 -0.01 2.63
N VAL A 151 -4.46 0.70 2.86
CA VAL A 151 -4.11 1.30 4.17
C VAL A 151 -4.89 2.59 4.41
N ARG A 152 -5.21 3.33 3.34
CA ARG A 152 -6.03 4.55 3.40
C ARG A 152 -7.26 4.41 2.52
N ASP A 153 -8.37 4.97 2.97
CA ASP A 153 -9.56 5.09 2.14
C ASP A 153 -9.48 6.29 1.17
N ARG A 154 -10.54 6.48 0.36
CA ARG A 154 -10.64 7.58 -0.60
C ARG A 154 -10.55 8.95 0.08
N MET A 155 -11.29 9.15 1.18
CA MET A 155 -11.41 10.44 1.85
C MET A 155 -10.09 10.83 2.52
N GLU A 156 -9.45 9.90 3.23
CA GLU A 156 -8.14 10.08 3.86
C GLU A 156 -7.05 10.38 2.81
N THR A 157 -7.11 9.73 1.66
CA THR A 157 -6.15 9.94 0.58
C THR A 157 -6.31 11.32 -0.05
N VAL A 158 -7.55 11.73 -0.36
CA VAL A 158 -7.83 13.09 -0.86
C VAL A 158 -7.43 14.16 0.17
N GLU A 159 -7.73 13.95 1.45
CA GLU A 159 -7.32 14.87 2.52
C GLU A 159 -5.79 15.00 2.57
N GLN A 160 -5.05 13.88 2.55
CA GLN A 160 -3.59 13.88 2.59
C GLN A 160 -2.97 14.57 1.36
N LEU A 161 -3.59 14.37 0.18
CA LEU A 161 -3.14 14.98 -1.08
C LEU A 161 -3.40 16.49 -1.12
N THR A 162 -4.53 16.94 -0.60
CA THR A 162 -4.94 18.37 -0.62
C THR A 162 -4.33 19.19 0.52
N ARG A 163 -3.99 18.54 1.63
CA ARG A 163 -3.38 19.17 2.80
C ARG A 163 -2.09 19.92 2.43
N SER A 164 -1.85 21.07 3.05
CA SER A 164 -0.70 21.91 2.70
C SER A 164 0.64 21.22 2.96
N VAL A 165 1.64 21.56 2.14
CA VAL A 165 3.01 21.02 2.26
C VAL A 165 3.62 21.28 3.64
N LYS A 166 3.25 22.38 4.31
CA LYS A 166 3.76 22.75 5.65
C LYS A 166 3.35 21.77 6.75
N ILE A 167 2.18 21.15 6.64
CA ILE A 167 1.65 20.20 7.63
C ILE A 167 1.65 18.75 7.09
N GLY A 168 2.57 18.47 6.16
CA GLY A 168 2.84 17.11 5.70
C GLY A 168 2.00 16.60 4.52
N GLY A 169 1.13 17.42 3.91
CA GLY A 169 0.37 17.01 2.73
C GLY A 169 1.08 17.26 1.40
N ALA A 170 0.44 16.96 0.27
CA ALA A 170 1.01 17.18 -1.06
C ALA A 170 0.66 18.56 -1.67
N GLY A 171 -0.33 19.27 -1.12
CA GLY A 171 -0.74 20.58 -1.62
C GLY A 171 -1.38 20.58 -3.01
N LEU A 172 -1.97 19.45 -3.43
CA LEU A 172 -2.73 19.38 -4.67
C LEU A 172 -4.04 20.17 -4.56
N ASP A 173 -4.52 20.72 -5.68
CA ASP A 173 -5.88 21.22 -5.73
C ASP A 173 -6.87 20.05 -5.58
N ALA A 174 -8.04 20.32 -5.00
CA ALA A 174 -9.04 19.29 -4.71
C ALA A 174 -9.45 18.51 -5.97
N GLY A 175 -9.58 19.18 -7.12
CA GLY A 175 -9.92 18.53 -8.39
C GLY A 175 -8.84 17.59 -8.89
N ALA A 176 -7.56 17.97 -8.80
CA ALA A 176 -6.44 17.07 -9.13
C ALA A 176 -6.36 15.89 -8.17
N ALA A 177 -6.57 16.10 -6.87
CA ALA A 177 -6.58 15.04 -5.88
C ALA A 177 -7.70 14.02 -6.15
N ASP A 178 -8.93 14.48 -6.38
CA ASP A 178 -10.06 13.59 -6.74
C ASP A 178 -9.77 12.81 -8.03
N ARG A 179 -9.32 13.49 -9.10
CA ARG A 179 -8.98 12.81 -10.37
C ARG A 179 -7.90 11.73 -10.20
N LEU A 180 -6.89 11.99 -9.36
CA LEU A 180 -5.85 11.00 -9.07
C LEU A 180 -6.43 9.79 -8.36
N VAL A 181 -7.24 10.00 -7.31
CA VAL A 181 -7.79 8.91 -6.51
C VAL A 181 -8.80 8.08 -7.31
N ASP A 182 -9.60 8.70 -8.17
CA ASP A 182 -10.53 7.97 -9.05
C ASP A 182 -9.77 7.12 -10.09
N ALA A 183 -8.67 7.65 -10.64
CA ALA A 183 -7.80 6.88 -11.53
C ALA A 183 -7.10 5.71 -10.82
N LEU A 184 -6.64 5.92 -9.58
CA LEU A 184 -6.09 4.84 -8.74
C LEU A 184 -7.16 3.80 -8.40
N ALA A 185 -8.40 4.20 -8.14
CA ALA A 185 -9.50 3.28 -7.84
C ALA A 185 -9.85 2.40 -9.05
N THR A 186 -9.84 2.99 -10.25
CA THR A 186 -10.06 2.26 -11.51
C THR A 186 -8.94 1.24 -11.77
N GLU A 187 -7.69 1.64 -11.56
CA GLU A 187 -6.53 0.75 -11.70
C GLU A 187 -6.57 -0.38 -10.66
N LEU A 188 -6.90 -0.07 -9.41
CA LEU A 188 -7.06 -1.07 -8.34
C LEU A 188 -8.16 -2.08 -8.65
N ALA A 189 -9.29 -1.65 -9.21
CA ALA A 189 -10.35 -2.54 -9.66
C ALA A 189 -9.84 -3.48 -10.76
N THR A 190 -9.09 -2.95 -11.73
CA THR A 190 -8.50 -3.72 -12.82
C THR A 190 -7.51 -4.78 -12.30
N LEU A 191 -6.63 -4.39 -11.37
CA LEU A 191 -5.67 -5.30 -10.74
C LEU A 191 -6.36 -6.41 -9.94
N ARG A 192 -7.45 -6.08 -9.24
CA ARG A 192 -8.23 -7.08 -8.50
C ARG A 192 -8.93 -8.07 -9.43
N SER A 193 -9.52 -7.58 -10.52
CA SER A 193 -10.13 -8.44 -11.55
C SER A 193 -9.09 -9.32 -12.25
N SER A 194 -7.85 -8.86 -12.38
CA SER A 194 -6.75 -9.68 -12.94
C SER A 194 -6.09 -10.61 -11.92
N GLY A 195 -6.60 -10.68 -10.68
CA GLY A 195 -6.02 -11.47 -9.60
C GLY A 195 -4.64 -10.99 -9.11
N ALA A 196 -4.18 -9.79 -9.48
CA ALA A 196 -2.85 -9.33 -9.10
C ALA A 196 -2.72 -9.19 -7.58
N VAL A 197 -1.60 -9.70 -7.04
CA VAL A 197 -1.25 -9.54 -5.63
C VAL A 197 -0.50 -8.24 -5.47
N ILE A 198 -1.12 -7.29 -4.78
CA ILE A 198 -0.53 -5.99 -4.52
C ILE A 198 0.41 -6.10 -3.32
N ARG A 199 1.71 -5.92 -3.55
CA ARG A 199 2.68 -5.78 -2.46
C ARG A 199 2.80 -4.32 -2.06
N SER A 200 2.54 -4.07 -0.78
CA SER A 200 2.96 -2.83 -0.14
C SER A 200 4.49 -2.84 -0.09
N HIS A 201 5.11 -1.74 -0.50
CA HIS A 201 6.54 -1.59 -0.25
C HIS A 201 6.70 -1.45 1.27
N ASP A 202 7.15 -2.50 1.94
CA ASP A 202 7.25 -2.57 3.40
C ASP A 202 8.19 -1.47 3.92
N GLY A 203 7.61 -0.33 4.32
CA GLY A 203 8.22 0.70 5.17
C GLY A 203 9.43 1.46 4.63
N GLN A 204 10.08 1.01 3.56
CA GLN A 204 11.10 1.79 2.86
C GLN A 204 10.47 2.42 1.61
N PRO A 205 10.45 3.76 1.50
CA PRO A 205 10.03 4.40 0.26
C PRO A 205 10.93 3.87 -0.88
N PRO A 206 10.37 3.57 -2.06
CA PRO A 206 11.18 3.20 -3.22
C PRO A 206 12.05 4.40 -3.60
N GLU A 207 13.26 4.46 -3.06
CA GLU A 207 14.26 5.44 -3.49
C GLU A 207 14.75 5.12 -4.91
N SER A 208 14.38 3.97 -5.48
CA SER A 208 14.81 3.53 -6.81
C SER A 208 13.82 3.86 -7.94
N SER A 209 12.50 3.67 -7.79
CA SER A 209 11.59 3.75 -8.95
C SER A 209 11.20 5.19 -9.37
N LEU A 210 10.92 6.09 -8.41
CA LEU A 210 10.59 7.49 -8.71
C LEU A 210 11.79 8.31 -9.20
N PHE A 211 13.00 7.93 -8.79
CA PHE A 211 14.20 8.61 -9.23
C PHE A 211 14.53 8.32 -10.70
N HIS A 212 14.11 7.20 -11.29
CA HIS A 212 14.36 6.93 -12.71
C HIS A 212 13.46 7.72 -13.66
N LEU A 213 12.22 8.02 -13.27
CA LEU A 213 11.32 8.84 -14.09
C LEU A 213 11.69 10.33 -14.06
N VAL A 214 12.41 10.79 -13.02
CA VAL A 214 13.00 12.15 -12.96
C VAL A 214 14.45 12.17 -13.46
N LYS A 215 15.23 11.09 -13.29
CA LYS A 215 16.61 11.01 -13.80
C LYS A 215 16.71 10.96 -15.33
N SER A 216 15.68 10.53 -16.06
CA SER A 216 15.76 10.54 -17.52
C SER A 216 15.76 11.96 -18.12
N THR A 217 15.53 13.00 -17.33
CA THR A 217 15.70 14.41 -17.75
C THR A 217 16.73 15.19 -16.93
N ALA A 218 17.26 14.64 -15.83
CA ALA A 218 18.18 15.35 -14.94
C ALA A 218 19.44 14.56 -14.48
N SER A 219 19.76 13.40 -15.06
CA SER A 219 20.97 12.63 -14.71
C SER A 219 22.28 13.17 -15.32
N GLY A 220 22.37 14.48 -15.56
CA GLY A 220 23.56 15.12 -16.15
C GLY A 220 24.39 16.00 -15.22
N LEU A 221 24.00 16.20 -13.95
CA LEU A 221 24.52 17.29 -13.11
C LEU A 221 24.70 16.93 -11.62
N ILE A 222 25.19 15.73 -11.29
CA ILE A 222 25.86 15.55 -9.99
C ILE A 222 27.34 15.51 -10.32
N HIS A 223 28.03 16.62 -10.07
CA HIS A 223 29.45 16.71 -10.36
C HIS A 223 30.22 15.93 -9.29
N PRO A 224 31.38 15.33 -9.64
CA PRO A 224 32.26 14.68 -8.66
C PRO A 224 32.70 15.60 -7.51
N GLU A 225 32.54 16.92 -7.69
CA GLU A 225 32.76 17.93 -6.65
C GLU A 225 31.69 17.88 -5.54
N ASP A 226 30.44 17.53 -5.87
CA ASP A 226 29.33 17.43 -4.92
C ASP A 226 29.52 16.23 -3.96
N GLU A 227 30.08 15.12 -4.45
CA GLU A 227 30.42 13.97 -3.60
C GLU A 227 31.53 14.32 -2.59
N ALA A 228 32.55 15.05 -3.02
CA ALA A 228 33.62 15.53 -2.15
C ALA A 228 33.15 16.59 -1.15
N GLU A 229 32.10 17.34 -1.46
CA GLU A 229 31.46 18.26 -0.52
C GLU A 229 30.63 17.52 0.53
N ILE A 230 29.85 16.52 0.13
CA ILE A 230 29.08 15.67 1.06
C ILE A 230 30.02 14.94 2.03
N GLU A 231 31.17 14.48 1.55
CA GLU A 231 32.15 13.80 2.39
C GLU A 231 32.82 14.76 3.38
N ARG A 232 33.10 16.00 2.96
CA ARG A 232 33.55 17.08 3.85
C ARG A 232 32.50 17.46 4.89
N ILE A 233 31.23 17.54 4.52
CA ILE A 233 30.13 17.81 5.46
C ILE A 233 29.99 16.64 6.44
N ARG A 234 30.06 15.38 6.00
CA ARG A 234 30.04 14.21 6.89
C ARG A 234 31.23 14.19 7.86
N ALA A 235 32.43 14.55 7.40
CA ALA A 235 33.61 14.61 8.25
C ALA A 235 33.59 15.82 9.21
N ALA A 236 32.96 16.93 8.80
CA ALA A 236 32.86 18.15 9.59
C ALA A 236 31.70 18.11 10.61
N VAL A 237 30.70 17.26 10.42
CA VAL A 237 29.64 17.05 11.41
C VAL A 237 30.19 16.10 12.50
N PRO A 238 30.36 16.56 13.76
CA PRO A 238 30.85 15.73 14.86
C PRO A 238 29.78 14.71 15.29
N GLY A 239 29.49 13.72 14.44
CA GLY A 239 28.36 12.81 14.58
C GLY A 239 28.52 11.78 15.70
N THR A 240 29.76 11.37 16.01
CA THR A 240 30.02 10.35 17.04
C THR A 240 29.99 10.97 18.45
N ALA A 241 30.66 12.10 18.65
CA ALA A 241 30.72 12.77 19.95
C ALA A 241 29.33 13.20 20.45
N ASN A 242 28.42 13.60 19.55
CA ASN A 242 27.05 13.95 19.94
C ASN A 242 26.24 12.71 20.33
N ARG A 243 26.41 11.59 19.61
CA ARG A 243 25.74 10.33 19.91
C ARG A 243 26.11 9.80 21.30
N ASP A 244 27.39 9.84 21.65
CA ASP A 244 27.87 9.38 22.96
C ASP A 244 27.33 10.25 24.10
N ARG A 245 27.28 11.58 23.89
CA ARG A 245 26.68 12.53 24.84
C ARG A 245 25.19 12.28 25.06
N ILE A 246 24.44 12.04 23.99
CA ILE A 246 23.01 11.71 24.07
C ILE A 246 22.80 10.38 24.80
N THR A 247 23.59 9.35 24.46
CA THR A 247 23.53 8.04 25.11
C THR A 247 23.79 8.16 26.61
N ALA A 248 24.84 8.89 27.00
CA ALA A 248 25.16 9.14 28.40
C ALA A 248 24.05 9.92 29.12
N ALA A 249 23.35 10.83 28.44
CA ALA A 249 22.21 11.53 29.04
C ALA A 249 21.00 10.62 29.27
N VAL A 250 20.71 9.72 28.33
CA VAL A 250 19.66 8.70 28.51
C VAL A 250 19.96 7.82 29.73
N ASP A 251 21.21 7.39 29.90
CA ASP A 251 21.64 6.60 31.06
C ASP A 251 21.50 7.37 32.38
N ARG A 252 21.81 8.67 32.41
CA ARG A 252 21.59 9.52 33.59
C ARG A 252 20.11 9.69 33.92
N VAL A 253 19.24 9.84 32.93
CA VAL A 253 17.78 9.88 33.14
C VAL A 253 17.31 8.57 33.77
N LEU A 254 17.73 7.42 33.24
CA LEU A 254 17.40 6.11 33.79
C LEU A 254 17.84 5.97 35.25
N ALA A 255 19.07 6.38 35.57
CA ALA A 255 19.60 6.35 36.93
C ALA A 255 18.83 7.27 37.89
N LYS A 256 18.49 8.50 37.48
CA LYS A 256 17.75 9.47 38.30
C LYS A 256 16.30 9.05 38.55
N VAL A 257 15.64 8.47 37.57
CA VAL A 257 14.25 8.00 37.69
C VAL A 257 14.17 6.76 38.57
N GLY A 258 15.23 5.93 38.61
CA GLY A 258 15.26 4.69 39.38
C GLY A 258 14.23 3.66 38.90
N ALA A 259 13.78 3.75 37.64
CA ALA A 259 12.84 2.82 37.07
C ALA A 259 13.52 1.47 36.81
N LYS A 260 12.95 0.40 37.37
CA LYS A 260 13.28 -0.98 37.01
C LYS A 260 12.18 -1.51 36.11
N PHE A 261 12.54 -1.84 34.87
CA PHE A 261 11.61 -2.45 33.92
C PHE A 261 11.72 -3.97 34.03
N SER A 262 10.57 -4.65 34.03
CA SER A 262 10.51 -6.12 34.04
C SER A 262 10.86 -6.74 32.69
N ASP A 263 10.74 -5.97 31.61
CA ASP A 263 10.92 -6.42 30.23
C ASP A 263 11.93 -5.51 29.50
N ALA A 264 12.91 -6.13 28.85
CA ALA A 264 13.91 -5.46 28.04
C ALA A 264 13.29 -4.69 26.86
N ALA A 265 12.15 -5.15 26.33
CA ALA A 265 11.44 -4.44 25.27
C ALA A 265 10.88 -3.09 25.77
N ILE A 266 10.36 -3.05 26.99
CA ILE A 266 9.84 -1.81 27.63
C ILE A 266 10.99 -0.86 27.92
N GLU A 267 12.11 -1.35 28.47
CA GLU A 267 13.30 -0.52 28.69
C GLU A 267 13.81 0.10 27.38
N LYS A 268 13.89 -0.68 26.30
CA LYS A 268 14.31 -0.19 24.98
C LYS A 268 13.37 0.91 24.46
N ARG A 269 12.05 0.76 24.62
CA ARG A 269 11.07 1.79 24.25
C ARG A 269 11.23 3.06 25.09
N PHE A 270 11.48 2.91 26.39
CA PHE A 270 11.73 4.04 27.29
C PHE A 270 12.98 4.81 26.87
N ARG A 271 14.11 4.11 26.62
CA ARG A 271 15.35 4.71 26.11
C ARG A 271 15.13 5.49 24.83
N SER A 272 14.41 4.92 23.87
CA SER A 272 14.10 5.57 22.59
C SER A 272 13.24 6.83 22.74
N ALA A 273 12.28 6.81 23.66
CA ALA A 273 11.45 7.98 23.97
C ALA A 273 12.27 9.13 24.56
N VAL A 274 13.13 8.81 25.54
CA VAL A 274 14.05 9.78 26.17
C VAL A 274 15.04 10.33 25.13
N GLU A 275 15.66 9.46 24.33
CA GLU A 275 16.59 9.85 23.27
C GLU A 275 15.94 10.80 22.27
N SER A 276 14.72 10.51 21.82
CA SER A 276 13.97 11.37 20.90
C SER A 276 13.71 12.75 21.50
N ARG A 277 13.36 12.80 22.80
CA ARG A 277 13.14 14.07 23.50
C ARG A 277 14.44 14.84 23.71
N VAL A 278 15.54 14.15 24.03
CA VAL A 278 16.86 14.77 24.21
C VAL A 278 17.39 15.39 22.91
N ARG A 279 17.08 14.77 21.77
CA ARG A 279 17.38 15.28 20.43
C ARG A 279 16.43 16.37 19.95
N ASP A 280 15.44 16.75 20.76
CA ASP A 280 14.36 17.69 20.42
C ASP A 280 13.54 17.27 19.18
N ILE A 281 13.44 15.96 18.92
CA ILE A 281 12.60 15.39 17.86
C ILE A 281 11.14 15.30 18.30
N ARG A 282 10.90 15.11 19.61
CA ARG A 282 9.57 15.08 20.22
C ARG A 282 9.43 16.17 21.25
N ASP A 283 8.23 16.72 21.39
CA ASP A 283 7.93 17.69 22.44
C ASP A 283 7.65 17.01 23.80
N ALA A 284 7.44 17.83 24.84
CA ALA A 284 7.16 17.33 26.19
C ALA A 284 5.80 16.62 26.29
N GLN A 285 4.79 17.05 25.52
CA GLN A 285 3.45 16.52 25.54
C GLN A 285 3.38 15.17 24.81
N GLU A 286 3.98 15.05 23.63
CA GLU A 286 4.13 13.79 22.90
C GLU A 286 4.88 12.73 23.72
N THR A 287 5.93 13.17 24.42
CA THR A 287 6.70 12.29 25.31
C THR A 287 5.83 11.83 26.49
N ARG A 288 5.05 12.73 27.09
CA ARG A 288 4.09 12.40 28.15
C ARG A 288 3.06 11.37 27.69
N GLU A 289 2.45 11.61 26.55
CA GLU A 289 1.42 10.73 25.98
C GLU A 289 1.99 9.34 25.72
N LEU A 290 3.20 9.24 25.17
CA LEU A 290 3.86 7.95 24.96
C LEU A 290 4.16 7.21 26.27
N LEU A 291 4.60 7.94 27.30
CA LEU A 291 4.89 7.38 28.62
C LEU A 291 3.62 6.79 29.26
N ILE A 292 2.48 7.48 29.14
CA ILE A 292 1.20 7.08 29.76
C ILE A 292 0.44 6.03 28.94
N ARG A 293 0.56 6.06 27.61
CA ARG A 293 -0.17 5.18 26.69
C ARG A 293 0.04 3.70 27.05
N PRO A 294 -0.98 2.83 26.95
CA PRO A 294 -0.86 1.44 27.35
C PRO A 294 0.09 0.67 26.41
N GLN A 295 0.69 -0.41 26.94
CA GLN A 295 1.74 -1.17 26.24
C GLN A 295 1.26 -1.83 24.94
N ASN A 296 0.00 -2.26 24.90
CA ASN A 296 -0.65 -2.84 23.71
C ASN A 296 -0.82 -1.82 22.56
N ALA A 297 -0.91 -0.53 22.88
CA ALA A 297 -0.95 0.56 21.91
C ALA A 297 0.45 1.16 21.65
N GLY A 298 1.52 0.44 22.01
CA GLY A 298 2.90 0.87 21.78
C GLY A 298 3.45 1.88 22.79
N GLY A 299 2.72 2.17 23.88
CA GLY A 299 3.21 3.03 24.95
C GLY A 299 3.97 2.27 26.05
N LEU A 300 4.17 2.94 27.20
CA LEU A 300 4.93 2.41 28.34
C LEU A 300 4.07 2.10 29.57
N ALA A 301 2.79 2.50 29.57
CA ALA A 301 1.82 2.34 30.68
C ALA A 301 2.34 2.86 32.03
N ILE A 302 3.13 3.94 32.01
CA ILE A 302 3.64 4.58 33.23
C ILE A 302 2.50 5.43 33.83
N PRO A 303 2.22 5.32 35.15
CA PRO A 303 1.22 6.16 35.80
C PRO A 303 1.49 7.65 35.56
N PRO A 304 0.45 8.48 35.36
CA PRO A 304 0.60 9.88 34.96
C PRO A 304 1.50 10.68 35.93
N GLU A 305 1.36 10.46 37.23
CA GLU A 305 2.20 11.11 38.25
C GLU A 305 3.69 10.76 38.13
N LYS A 306 4.00 9.52 37.74
CA LYS A 306 5.38 9.09 37.49
C LYS A 306 5.89 9.63 36.16
N ALA A 307 5.03 9.71 35.14
CA ALA A 307 5.39 10.29 33.85
C ALA A 307 5.79 11.77 33.98
N GLU A 308 5.10 12.56 34.80
CA GLU A 308 5.50 13.95 35.10
C GLU A 308 6.89 14.04 35.74
N LYS A 309 7.18 13.16 36.72
CA LYS A 309 8.49 13.10 37.36
C LYS A 309 9.59 12.76 36.35
N VAL A 310 9.32 11.81 35.45
CA VAL A 310 10.25 11.46 34.36
C VAL A 310 10.49 12.67 33.44
N LEU A 311 9.44 13.39 33.03
CA LEU A 311 9.57 14.57 32.18
C LEU A 311 10.36 15.70 32.83
N ALA A 312 10.19 15.91 34.14
CA ALA A 312 10.98 16.87 34.89
C ALA A 312 12.48 16.53 34.84
N VAL A 313 12.84 15.26 35.05
CA VAL A 313 14.22 14.77 34.96
C VAL A 313 14.78 14.89 33.54
N ILE A 314 14.00 14.53 32.52
CA ILE A 314 14.41 14.69 31.12
C ILE A 314 14.66 16.17 30.82
N SER A 315 13.78 17.06 31.25
CA SER A 315 13.90 18.50 31.00
C SER A 315 15.14 19.10 31.67
N GLU A 316 15.50 18.62 32.86
CA GLU A 316 16.74 18.99 33.55
C GLU A 316 17.97 18.55 32.75
N GLU A 317 18.00 17.30 32.25
CA GLU A 317 19.12 16.80 31.43
C GLU A 317 19.22 17.48 30.07
N VAL A 318 18.08 17.77 29.42
CA VAL A 318 18.02 18.57 28.19
C VAL A 318 18.58 19.95 28.43
N ARG A 319 18.23 20.58 29.57
CA ARG A 319 18.81 21.87 29.97
C ARG A 319 20.29 21.76 30.29
N ALA A 320 20.78 20.66 30.86
CA ALA A 320 22.21 20.48 31.12
C ALA A 320 23.01 20.31 29.81
N LEU A 321 22.48 19.52 28.87
CA LEU A 321 23.10 19.28 27.56
C LEU A 321 23.09 20.54 26.68
N HIS A 322 21.97 21.25 26.60
CA HIS A 322 21.83 22.43 25.77
C HIS A 322 22.25 23.73 26.46
N GLY A 323 22.14 23.80 27.79
CA GLY A 323 22.49 24.98 28.61
C GLY A 323 23.98 25.16 28.87
N GLN A 324 24.83 24.18 28.53
CA GLN A 324 26.27 24.41 28.42
C GLN A 324 26.65 25.16 27.13
N ALA A 325 25.74 25.32 26.17
CA ALA A 325 25.86 26.36 25.17
C ALA A 325 25.42 27.68 25.82
N THR A 326 26.34 28.35 26.52
CA THR A 326 26.06 29.69 27.06
C THR A 326 25.46 30.59 25.97
N PRO A 327 24.42 31.40 26.27
CA PRO A 327 23.89 32.40 25.33
C PRO A 327 24.98 33.31 24.74
N SER A 328 26.09 33.50 25.47
CA SER A 328 27.30 34.20 25.08
C SER A 328 27.94 33.67 23.77
N ALA A 329 27.95 32.35 23.55
CA ALA A 329 28.56 31.75 22.37
C ALA A 329 27.72 31.99 21.10
N ILE A 330 26.39 31.94 21.23
CA ILE A 330 25.46 32.19 20.11
C ILE A 330 25.41 33.69 19.77
N SER A 331 25.48 34.58 20.77
CA SER A 331 25.60 36.03 20.52
C SER A 331 26.94 36.42 19.88
N ASN A 332 28.04 35.76 20.22
CA ASN A 332 29.35 36.01 19.60
C ASN A 332 29.43 35.49 18.16
N LEU A 333 28.80 34.36 17.83
CA LEU A 333 28.73 33.86 16.45
C LEU A 333 27.88 34.80 15.57
N LYS A 334 26.77 35.32 16.11
CA LYS A 334 25.90 36.27 15.39
C LYS A 334 26.61 37.61 15.14
N LEU A 335 27.47 38.06 16.05
CA LEU A 335 28.30 39.26 15.90
C LEU A 335 29.43 39.10 14.87
N GLN A 336 30.05 37.92 14.78
CA GLN A 336 31.09 37.65 13.78
C GLN A 336 30.53 37.57 12.36
N ILE A 337 29.36 36.93 12.16
CA ILE A 337 28.72 36.83 10.84
C ILE A 337 28.29 38.22 10.33
N SER A 338 27.81 39.11 11.20
CA SER A 338 27.48 40.49 10.83
C SER A 338 28.70 41.36 10.51
N LYS A 339 29.92 40.95 10.90
CA LYS A 339 31.14 41.71 10.63
C LYS A 339 31.83 41.31 9.33
N GLU A 340 31.60 40.08 8.84
CA GLU A 340 32.15 39.61 7.55
C GLU A 340 31.21 39.82 6.35
N MET A 341 29.89 39.98 6.56
CA MET A 341 28.94 40.20 5.45
C MET A 341 28.78 41.66 5.00
N ILE A 342 29.45 42.63 5.63
CA ILE A 342 29.46 44.02 5.15
C ILE A 342 30.71 44.23 4.29
N GLY A 343 30.64 43.74 3.05
CA GLY A 343 31.57 44.16 2.00
C GLY A 343 31.37 45.65 1.68
N PRO A 344 32.43 46.35 1.21
CA PRO A 344 32.35 47.78 0.90
C PRO A 344 31.28 48.06 -0.17
N PRO A 345 30.55 49.18 -0.06
CA PRO A 345 29.45 49.50 -0.97
C PRO A 345 29.96 49.68 -2.40
N VAL A 346 29.46 48.85 -3.32
CA VAL A 346 29.70 48.98 -4.76
C VAL A 346 29.11 50.30 -5.23
N VAL A 347 29.99 51.21 -5.63
CA VAL A 347 29.65 52.53 -6.17
C VAL A 347 28.98 52.34 -7.53
N ALA A 348 27.76 52.84 -7.64
CA ALA A 348 26.96 52.79 -8.86
C ALA A 348 27.56 53.72 -9.94
N SER A 349 28.14 53.12 -10.98
CA SER A 349 28.50 53.84 -12.21
C SER A 349 27.29 53.93 -13.13
N LYS A 350 26.76 55.15 -13.27
CA LYS A 350 25.89 55.56 -14.37
C LYS A 350 26.71 55.54 -15.66
N GLU A 351 26.29 54.76 -16.65
CA GLU A 351 26.74 54.95 -18.02
C GLU A 351 25.54 55.05 -18.97
N LYS A 352 25.62 56.04 -19.84
CA LYS A 352 24.54 56.67 -20.60
C LYS A 352 25.07 56.87 -22.01
N ALA A 353 24.60 56.08 -22.98
CA ALA A 353 24.63 56.29 -24.43
C ALA A 353 24.12 54.98 -25.07
N GLY A 354 23.47 54.91 -26.23
CA GLY A 354 23.26 55.86 -27.30
C GLY A 354 22.63 55.10 -28.47
N ILE A 355 21.89 55.83 -29.28
CA ILE A 355 21.09 55.41 -30.44
C ILE A 355 21.97 54.85 -31.56
N ALA A 356 21.55 53.77 -32.23
CA ALA A 356 21.84 53.54 -33.65
C ALA A 356 20.84 52.57 -34.30
N SER A 357 20.41 52.96 -35.50
CA SER A 357 19.45 52.40 -36.45
C SER A 357 20.00 51.27 -37.33
N SER A 358 19.14 50.27 -37.66
CA SER A 358 18.86 49.52 -38.94
C SER A 358 19.99 49.21 -39.96
N PRO A 359 19.85 48.30 -40.98
CA PRO A 359 18.72 47.47 -41.46
C PRO A 359 19.11 46.00 -41.84
N ASP A 360 18.25 45.33 -42.64
CA ASP A 360 18.42 44.06 -43.38
C ASP A 360 18.26 42.76 -42.57
N GLY A 361 17.44 41.78 -42.94
CA GLY A 361 16.78 41.49 -44.21
C GLY A 361 16.98 40.01 -44.51
N HIS A 362 16.01 39.14 -44.18
CA HIS A 362 15.87 37.85 -44.87
C HIS A 362 14.43 37.34 -44.84
N ARG A 363 13.85 37.28 -46.05
CA ARG A 363 12.64 36.55 -46.42
C ARG A 363 12.95 35.06 -46.56
N GLY A 364 12.02 34.21 -46.12
CA GLY A 364 11.93 32.77 -46.39
C GLY A 364 10.52 32.27 -46.06
N PRO A 365 10.02 31.20 -46.71
CA PRO A 365 8.83 31.30 -47.56
C PRO A 365 7.48 30.96 -46.91
N ARG A 366 6.45 31.51 -47.56
CA ARG A 366 5.02 31.24 -47.41
C ARG A 366 4.72 29.79 -47.79
N ASN A 367 3.92 29.12 -46.97
CA ASN A 367 3.07 28.02 -47.41
C ASN A 367 1.62 28.50 -47.36
N ASP A 368 1.07 28.74 -48.55
CA ASP A 368 -0.35 28.82 -48.81
C ASP A 368 -0.92 27.40 -48.70
N SER A 369 -1.96 27.23 -47.89
CA SER A 369 -2.87 26.09 -47.98
C SER A 369 -4.23 26.51 -47.44
N ASP A 370 -5.06 26.79 -48.42
CA ASP A 370 -6.49 27.02 -48.47
C ASP A 370 -7.39 26.27 -47.47
N GLU A 371 -8.43 27.02 -47.10
CA GLU A 371 -9.84 26.63 -47.07
C GLU A 371 -10.27 25.34 -46.32
N ARG A 372 -11.02 25.55 -45.23
CA ARG A 372 -12.48 25.32 -45.21
C ARG A 372 -13.08 25.65 -43.84
N ARG A 373 -13.83 26.74 -43.79
CA ARG A 373 -14.85 27.02 -42.76
C ARG A 373 -16.12 26.21 -43.06
N PRO A 374 -16.78 25.63 -42.06
CA PRO A 374 -18.21 25.44 -42.09
C PRO A 374 -18.91 26.57 -41.32
N SER A 375 -19.92 27.09 -41.99
CA SER A 375 -20.88 28.11 -41.61
C SER A 375 -21.63 27.83 -40.30
N GLN A 376 -21.75 28.87 -39.48
CA GLN A 376 -22.82 29.08 -38.50
C GLN A 376 -24.18 28.92 -39.18
N LYS A 377 -25.05 28.12 -38.58
CA LYS A 377 -26.48 28.06 -38.90
C LYS A 377 -27.28 28.28 -37.62
N ASP A 378 -28.27 29.12 -37.77
CA ASP A 378 -29.21 29.65 -36.79
C ASP A 378 -29.93 28.55 -36.00
N ILE A 379 -30.05 28.72 -34.68
CA ILE A 379 -31.09 28.08 -33.88
C ILE A 379 -31.70 29.13 -32.95
N ALA A 380 -33.01 29.30 -33.12
CA ALA A 380 -33.90 30.25 -32.46
C ALA A 380 -34.07 30.01 -30.95
N PRO A 381 -34.54 31.02 -30.19
CA PRO A 381 -34.82 30.88 -28.76
C PRO A 381 -36.19 30.22 -28.54
N THR A 382 -36.25 29.14 -27.75
CA THR A 382 -37.52 28.58 -27.28
C THR A 382 -37.73 28.92 -25.81
N THR A 383 -38.78 29.70 -25.57
CA THR A 383 -39.34 30.05 -24.28
C THR A 383 -40.51 29.11 -23.97
N ALA A 384 -40.47 28.35 -22.87
CA ALA A 384 -41.63 27.77 -22.15
C ALA A 384 -41.11 27.09 -20.86
N ILE A 385 -41.34 27.63 -19.66
CA ILE A 385 -42.48 27.37 -18.76
C ILE A 385 -42.64 25.89 -18.36
N VAL A 386 -42.14 25.52 -17.17
CA VAL A 386 -42.69 24.54 -16.18
C VAL A 386 -41.97 24.85 -14.83
N ALA A 387 -42.55 25.61 -13.90
CA ALA A 387 -43.53 25.23 -12.87
C ALA A 387 -43.04 24.16 -11.86
N GLN A 388 -42.62 24.64 -10.69
CA GLN A 388 -42.92 24.15 -9.32
C GLN A 388 -42.92 22.65 -9.03
N LEU A 389 -41.98 22.22 -8.18
CA LEU A 389 -42.27 21.29 -7.06
C LEU A 389 -41.24 21.50 -5.94
N VAL A 390 -41.58 22.39 -5.01
CA VAL A 390 -40.94 22.55 -3.71
C VAL A 390 -41.71 21.66 -2.73
N HIS A 391 -41.08 20.62 -2.21
CA HIS A 391 -41.59 19.91 -1.05
C HIS A 391 -40.96 20.49 0.23
N PRO A 392 -41.77 20.90 1.23
CA PRO A 392 -41.26 21.41 2.50
C PRO A 392 -40.77 20.26 3.39
N VAL A 393 -39.54 20.40 3.87
CA VAL A 393 -38.98 19.59 4.96
C VAL A 393 -39.62 20.03 6.28
N PRO A 394 -40.20 19.13 7.09
CA PRO A 394 -40.77 19.48 8.38
C PRO A 394 -39.67 19.77 9.42
N PRO A 395 -39.89 20.74 10.35
CA PRO A 395 -38.89 21.12 11.34
C PRO A 395 -38.77 20.08 12.45
N GLU A 396 -37.55 19.58 12.66
CA GLU A 396 -37.20 18.76 13.82
C GLU A 396 -37.28 19.59 15.11
N LYS A 397 -37.98 19.00 16.08
CA LYS A 397 -38.26 19.58 17.39
C LYS A 397 -36.98 19.61 18.23
N SER A 398 -36.68 20.81 18.72
CA SER A 398 -35.79 21.07 19.84
C SER A 398 -36.24 20.29 21.09
N ILE A 399 -35.37 19.43 21.61
CA ILE A 399 -35.46 18.93 22.98
C ILE A 399 -34.40 19.69 23.77
N VAL A 400 -34.87 20.74 24.46
CA VAL A 400 -34.21 21.38 25.59
C VAL A 400 -34.92 20.83 26.83
N ASP A 401 -34.14 20.23 27.74
CA ASP A 401 -34.30 20.19 29.20
C ASP A 401 -33.83 18.84 29.77
N SER A 402 -32.71 18.88 30.50
CA SER A 402 -32.71 18.55 31.93
C SER A 402 -31.32 18.77 32.49
N GLN A 403 -31.19 19.88 33.19
CA GLN A 403 -30.22 20.05 34.27
C GLN A 403 -30.53 19.02 35.36
N GLN A 404 -29.49 18.34 35.88
CA GLN A 404 -29.47 17.99 37.29
C GLN A 404 -28.03 17.97 37.78
N SER A 405 -27.68 19.07 38.42
CA SER A 405 -26.54 19.21 39.30
C SER A 405 -26.76 18.35 40.54
N THR A 406 -25.89 17.38 40.77
CA THR A 406 -25.66 16.83 42.12
C THR A 406 -24.26 17.22 42.55
N ALA A 407 -24.19 18.30 43.33
CA ALA A 407 -23.05 18.61 44.17
C ALA A 407 -22.99 17.59 45.31
N LEU A 408 -21.91 16.83 45.39
CA LEU A 408 -21.59 16.02 46.57
C LEU A 408 -20.40 16.65 47.29
N ASN A 409 -20.75 17.35 48.36
CA ASN A 409 -19.89 17.69 49.48
C ASN A 409 -19.29 16.41 50.07
N LEU A 410 -17.96 16.35 50.19
CA LEU A 410 -17.28 15.49 51.15
C LEU A 410 -16.22 16.31 51.88
N THR A 411 -16.58 16.74 53.09
CA THR A 411 -15.66 17.11 54.15
C THR A 411 -14.96 15.86 54.70
N PRO A 412 -13.71 15.98 55.19
CA PRO A 412 -12.93 14.86 55.71
C PRO A 412 -13.39 14.50 57.12
N LYS A 413 -13.58 13.21 57.40
CA LYS A 413 -13.75 12.69 58.76
C LYS A 413 -12.94 11.42 58.94
N ASP A 414 -11.94 11.56 59.81
CA ASP A 414 -11.44 10.64 60.83
C ASP A 414 -11.23 9.17 60.45
N GLU A 415 -9.93 8.84 60.49
CA GLU A 415 -9.35 7.51 60.52
C GLU A 415 -9.81 6.73 61.76
N GLU A 416 -10.35 5.53 61.55
CA GLU A 416 -10.32 4.44 62.54
C GLU A 416 -9.79 3.15 61.90
N PRO A 417 -9.07 2.31 62.65
CA PRO A 417 -8.27 1.22 62.12
C PRO A 417 -9.15 0.01 61.77
N VAL A 418 -9.16 -0.38 60.50
CA VAL A 418 -9.84 -1.60 60.04
C VAL A 418 -9.04 -2.83 60.46
N ALA A 419 -9.68 -3.66 61.27
CA ALA A 419 -9.22 -4.98 61.67
C ALA A 419 -8.96 -5.88 60.45
N VAL A 420 -7.80 -6.55 60.46
CA VAL A 420 -7.39 -7.55 59.48
C VAL A 420 -8.29 -8.79 59.59
N VAL A 421 -9.32 -8.85 58.74
CA VAL A 421 -10.09 -10.08 58.51
C VAL A 421 -9.29 -10.96 57.54
N LYS A 422 -8.64 -12.00 58.07
CA LYS A 422 -8.13 -13.12 57.28
C LYS A 422 -9.34 -13.78 56.59
N ARG A 423 -9.56 -13.47 55.31
CA ARG A 423 -10.44 -14.27 54.45
C ARG A 423 -9.68 -15.52 54.02
N GLU A 424 -10.08 -16.63 54.61
CA GLU A 424 -9.71 -17.98 54.19
C GLU A 424 -10.30 -18.20 52.79
N ILE A 425 -9.43 -18.27 51.79
CA ILE A 425 -9.80 -18.53 50.39
C ILE A 425 -10.11 -20.02 50.29
N ALA A 426 -11.39 -20.36 50.13
CA ALA A 426 -11.80 -21.73 49.84
C ALA A 426 -11.15 -22.21 48.53
N PRO A 427 -10.65 -23.46 48.47
CA PRO A 427 -10.02 -23.99 47.26
C PRO A 427 -11.03 -24.07 46.12
N PHE A 428 -10.60 -23.62 44.93
CA PHE A 428 -11.35 -23.75 43.69
C PHE A 428 -11.73 -25.22 43.44
N PRO A 429 -12.98 -25.51 43.00
CA PRO A 429 -13.34 -26.85 42.60
C PRO A 429 -12.51 -27.27 41.37
N PRO A 430 -12.05 -28.53 41.31
CA PRO A 430 -11.31 -29.01 40.16
C PRO A 430 -12.17 -28.96 38.89
N PRO A 431 -11.56 -28.71 37.71
CA PRO A 431 -12.29 -28.68 36.46
C PRO A 431 -12.95 -30.03 36.18
N PRO A 432 -14.14 -30.05 35.54
CA PRO A 432 -14.87 -31.28 35.25
C PRO A 432 -14.02 -32.20 34.36
N ALA A 433 -13.97 -33.48 34.76
CA ALA A 433 -13.25 -34.53 34.03
C ALA A 433 -13.79 -34.63 32.59
N ILE A 434 -12.88 -34.46 31.62
CA ILE A 434 -13.16 -34.70 30.21
C ILE A 434 -13.39 -36.20 30.04
N LEU A 435 -14.65 -36.60 29.86
CA LEU A 435 -14.99 -37.98 29.54
C LEU A 435 -14.51 -38.31 28.12
N PRO A 436 -13.94 -39.50 27.89
CA PRO A 436 -13.56 -39.93 26.55
C PRO A 436 -14.80 -40.02 25.65
N PRO A 437 -14.66 -39.71 24.34
CA PRO A 437 -15.77 -39.77 23.39
C PRO A 437 -16.36 -41.17 23.37
N LYS A 438 -17.71 -41.25 23.47
CA LYS A 438 -18.44 -42.51 23.34
C LYS A 438 -18.11 -43.15 21.97
N PRO A 439 -17.84 -44.46 21.91
CA PRO A 439 -17.63 -45.14 20.65
C PRO A 439 -18.91 -45.02 19.81
N MET A 440 -18.77 -44.47 18.60
CA MET A 440 -19.84 -44.43 17.62
C MET A 440 -20.17 -45.87 17.22
N VAL A 441 -21.42 -46.27 17.47
CA VAL A 441 -21.98 -47.53 16.96
C VAL A 441 -22.13 -47.35 15.45
N VAL A 442 -21.21 -47.94 14.70
CA VAL A 442 -21.30 -48.06 13.24
C VAL A 442 -22.48 -48.96 12.95
N THR A 443 -23.55 -48.38 12.41
CA THR A 443 -24.69 -49.14 11.91
C THR A 443 -24.31 -49.69 10.53
N PRO A 444 -24.40 -51.01 10.27
CA PRO A 444 -24.03 -51.56 8.97
C PRO A 444 -24.99 -51.05 7.89
N GLN A 445 -24.43 -50.34 6.90
CA GLN A 445 -25.14 -50.00 5.66
C GLN A 445 -25.48 -51.29 4.91
N LEU A 446 -26.76 -51.47 4.59
CA LEU A 446 -27.23 -52.51 3.68
C LEU A 446 -26.67 -52.28 2.26
N PRO A 447 -26.31 -53.35 1.53
CA PRO A 447 -25.83 -53.22 0.15
C PRO A 447 -26.96 -52.75 -0.77
N THR A 448 -26.75 -51.60 -1.41
CA THR A 448 -27.60 -51.09 -2.48
C THR A 448 -27.54 -52.06 -3.67
N ALA A 449 -28.68 -52.60 -4.06
CA ALA A 449 -28.81 -53.48 -5.22
C ALA A 449 -28.46 -52.72 -6.51
N THR A 450 -27.41 -53.19 -7.20
CA THR A 450 -27.04 -52.73 -8.53
C THR A 450 -28.08 -53.22 -9.55
N LEU A 451 -28.91 -52.32 -10.05
CA LEU A 451 -29.81 -52.57 -11.16
C LEU A 451 -29.00 -52.59 -12.46
N VAL A 452 -28.66 -53.78 -12.96
CA VAL A 452 -27.98 -53.97 -14.24
C VAL A 452 -29.01 -53.80 -15.36
N HIS A 453 -28.91 -52.72 -16.13
CA HIS A 453 -29.64 -52.58 -17.38
C HIS A 453 -28.96 -53.44 -18.48
N PRO A 454 -29.71 -54.24 -19.26
CA PRO A 454 -29.15 -55.02 -20.35
C PRO A 454 -28.73 -54.11 -21.52
N VAL A 455 -27.49 -54.30 -21.97
CA VAL A 455 -26.92 -53.69 -23.18
C VAL A 455 -27.62 -54.29 -24.41
N PRO A 456 -28.17 -53.48 -25.33
CA PRO A 456 -28.69 -53.97 -26.60
C PRO A 456 -27.55 -54.44 -27.51
N GLN A 457 -27.57 -55.71 -27.89
CA GLN A 457 -26.65 -56.27 -28.89
C GLN A 457 -26.95 -55.68 -30.27
N LEU A 458 -26.01 -54.89 -30.80
CA LEU A 458 -25.97 -54.49 -32.19
C LEU A 458 -25.55 -55.71 -33.04
N GLY A 459 -26.50 -56.24 -33.80
CA GLY A 459 -26.25 -57.29 -34.78
C GLY A 459 -25.38 -56.80 -35.92
N ILE A 460 -24.16 -57.33 -36.03
CA ILE A 460 -23.32 -57.21 -37.21
C ILE A 460 -23.87 -58.18 -38.26
N ARG A 461 -24.48 -57.62 -39.31
CA ARG A 461 -24.97 -58.35 -40.48
C ARG A 461 -23.87 -58.31 -41.53
N ASN A 462 -23.05 -59.36 -41.60
CA ASN A 462 -22.12 -59.56 -42.71
C ASN A 462 -22.93 -59.91 -43.97
N GLN A 463 -22.88 -59.03 -44.98
CA GLN A 463 -23.21 -59.40 -46.35
C GLN A 463 -21.93 -59.95 -46.99
N GLU A 464 -21.90 -61.26 -47.21
CA GLU A 464 -20.98 -61.87 -48.16
C GLU A 464 -21.51 -61.64 -49.57
N SER A 465 -20.66 -61.03 -50.40
CA SER A 465 -20.75 -61.00 -51.86
C SER A 465 -19.62 -61.89 -52.37
N GLY A 466 -19.93 -62.90 -53.17
CA GLY A 466 -18.94 -63.78 -53.81
C GLY A 466 -19.43 -65.19 -53.97
#